data_AF-K9N668-F1
#
_entry.id   AF-K9N668-F1
#
_cell.length_a   1.000
_cell.length_b   1.000
_cell.length_c   1.000
_cell.angle_alpha   90.00
_cell.angle_beta   90.00
_cell.angle_gamma   90.00
#
_symmetry.space_group_name_H-M   'P 1'
#
loop_
_entity.id
_entity.type
_entity.pdbx_description
1 polymer ?
#
loop_
_entity_poly.entity_id
_entity_poly.type
_entity_poly.pdbx_seq_one_letter_code
_entity_poly.pdbx_strand_id
1 'polypeptide(L)'
;MATWANLSLQDSSSPMMEQLIFFHDHALLILTIIVALVTYLMGSLFFNSYINRNLLESQTIEMIWTITPAVILFFIAIPSLRLLYLMDEINNPAITLKTIGHQWYWSYEYSDFSNIEFDSYMIPTLEMETSGFRLLDVDNRITLPINTHIRVIVTAADVLHSWTIPSLGVKIDATPGRLNQMGMLINRPGVYYGQCSEICGANHSFMPIVTEAVTTNTFTTWISSLSEASP
;
A
#
# COMPACT_ATOMS: atom_id res chain seq x y z
N MET A 1 -0.74 11.99 0.90
CA MET A 1 -2.15 11.62 1.20
C MET A 1 -2.99 11.82 -0.06
N ALA A 2 -4.16 11.20 -0.12
CA ALA A 2 -5.10 11.44 -1.21
C ALA A 2 -5.62 12.88 -1.18
N THR A 3 -5.63 13.54 -2.33
CA THR A 3 -6.22 14.85 -2.54
C THR A 3 -7.66 14.72 -3.05
N TRP A 4 -8.42 15.81 -2.97
CA TRP A 4 -9.80 15.85 -3.46
C TRP A 4 -9.85 15.53 -4.95
N ALA A 5 -10.80 14.67 -5.33
CA ALA A 5 -11.01 14.23 -6.72
C ALA A 5 -9.77 13.59 -7.38
N ASN A 6 -8.86 13.00 -6.59
CA ASN A 6 -7.73 12.28 -7.14
C ASN A 6 -8.20 11.02 -7.91
N LEU A 7 -7.79 10.90 -9.16
CA LEU A 7 -8.14 9.76 -10.04
C LEU A 7 -7.04 8.69 -10.05
N SER A 8 -5.80 9.07 -9.78
CA SER A 8 -4.65 8.18 -9.81
C SER A 8 -4.28 7.66 -8.42
N LEU A 9 -3.28 6.79 -8.38
CA LEU A 9 -2.59 6.42 -7.13
C LEU A 9 -1.99 7.67 -6.47
N GLN A 10 -1.75 7.60 -5.16
CA GLN A 10 -1.00 8.65 -4.47
C GLN A 10 0.45 8.68 -4.98
N ASP A 11 1.06 9.87 -4.98
CA ASP A 11 2.48 10.03 -5.36
C ASP A 11 3.37 9.08 -4.54
N SER A 12 4.28 8.40 -5.24
CA SER A 12 5.22 7.48 -4.62
C SER A 12 6.22 8.19 -3.71
N SER A 13 6.51 7.55 -2.58
CA SER A 13 7.58 7.96 -1.65
C SER A 13 8.57 6.84 -1.32
N SER A 14 8.44 5.70 -1.99
CA SER A 14 9.38 4.59 -1.96
C SER A 14 9.72 4.15 -3.39
N PRO A 15 10.90 3.56 -3.65
CA PRO A 15 11.22 3.01 -4.96
C PRO A 15 10.24 1.89 -5.34
N MET A 16 9.75 1.14 -4.35
CA MET A 16 8.80 0.05 -4.57
C MET A 16 7.47 0.58 -5.09
N MET A 17 6.92 1.64 -4.48
CA MET A 17 5.67 2.25 -4.95
C MET A 17 5.81 2.84 -6.35
N GLU A 18 6.97 3.42 -6.67
CA GLU A 18 7.24 3.91 -8.04
C GLU A 18 7.16 2.77 -9.07
N GLN A 19 7.78 1.62 -8.77
CA GLN A 19 7.69 0.44 -9.63
C GLN A 19 6.25 -0.12 -9.75
N LEU A 20 5.49 -0.08 -8.65
CA LEU A 20 4.07 -0.47 -8.66
C LEU A 20 3.23 0.47 -9.54
N ILE A 21 3.51 1.78 -9.54
CA ILE A 21 2.85 2.74 -10.45
C ILE A 21 3.18 2.42 -11.91
N PHE A 22 4.44 2.17 -12.24
CA PHE A 22 4.82 1.77 -13.60
C PHE A 22 4.13 0.48 -14.06
N PHE A 23 4.03 -0.52 -13.18
CA PHE A 23 3.32 -1.76 -13.49
C PHE A 23 1.82 -1.55 -13.64
N HIS A 24 1.21 -0.73 -12.77
CA HIS A 24 -0.19 -0.33 -12.88
C HIS A 24 -0.47 0.31 -14.24
N ASP A 25 0.34 1.27 -14.67
CA ASP A 25 0.15 1.97 -15.94
C ASP A 25 0.33 1.03 -17.14
N HIS A 26 1.29 0.12 -17.06
CA HIS A 26 1.47 -0.93 -18.08
C HIS A 26 0.24 -1.83 -18.21
N ALA A 27 -0.29 -2.33 -17.08
CA ALA A 27 -1.49 -3.16 -17.07
C ALA A 27 -2.73 -2.38 -17.54
N LEU A 28 -2.89 -1.14 -17.09
CA LEU A 28 -4.01 -0.28 -17.46
C LEU A 28 -4.00 0.04 -18.97
N LEU A 29 -2.82 0.26 -19.57
CA LEU A 29 -2.69 0.44 -21.02
C LEU A 29 -3.20 -0.79 -21.78
N ILE A 30 -2.82 -1.99 -21.36
CA ILE A 30 -3.27 -3.24 -22.00
C ILE A 30 -4.78 -3.40 -21.86
N LEU A 31 -5.33 -3.19 -20.65
CA LEU A 31 -6.76 -3.32 -20.39
C LEU A 31 -7.59 -2.28 -21.18
N THR A 32 -7.12 -1.04 -21.28
CA THR A 32 -7.80 0.00 -22.06
C THR A 32 -7.82 -0.34 -23.56
N ILE A 33 -6.75 -0.91 -24.11
CA ILE A 33 -6.73 -1.42 -25.50
C ILE A 33 -7.76 -2.54 -25.70
N ILE A 34 -7.84 -3.50 -24.77
CA ILE A 34 -8.83 -4.60 -24.85
C ILE A 34 -10.25 -4.05 -24.79
N VAL A 35 -10.55 -3.17 -23.82
CA VAL A 35 -11.87 -2.56 -23.69
C VAL A 35 -12.23 -1.73 -24.92
N ALA A 36 -11.30 -0.94 -25.46
CA ALA A 36 -11.51 -0.19 -26.70
C ALA A 36 -11.78 -1.11 -27.90
N LEU A 37 -11.06 -2.23 -28.03
CA LEU A 37 -11.29 -3.22 -29.08
C LEU A 37 -12.67 -3.87 -28.96
N VAL A 38 -13.04 -4.34 -27.76
CA VAL A 38 -14.33 -5.00 -27.53
C VAL A 38 -15.49 -4.04 -27.75
N THR A 39 -15.39 -2.81 -27.22
CA THR A 39 -16.40 -1.77 -27.43
C THR A 39 -16.54 -1.40 -28.90
N TYR A 40 -15.44 -1.29 -29.64
CA TYR A 40 -15.46 -1.08 -31.09
C TYR A 40 -16.15 -2.22 -31.83
N LEU A 41 -15.80 -3.48 -31.55
CA LEU A 41 -16.41 -4.66 -32.18
C LEU A 41 -17.91 -4.71 -31.89
N MET A 42 -18.33 -4.55 -30.63
CA MET A 42 -19.75 -4.53 -30.26
C MET A 42 -20.48 -3.36 -30.92
N GLY A 43 -19.88 -2.16 -30.93
CA GLY A 43 -20.41 -0.99 -31.64
C GLY A 43 -20.62 -1.24 -33.12
N SER A 44 -19.64 -1.87 -33.80
CA SER A 44 -19.71 -2.16 -35.23
C SER A 44 -20.85 -3.11 -35.59
N LEU A 45 -21.19 -4.07 -34.71
CA LEU A 45 -22.28 -5.01 -34.92
C LEU A 45 -23.65 -4.32 -34.93
N PHE A 46 -23.84 -3.25 -34.13
CA PHE A 46 -25.10 -2.49 -34.13
C PHE A 46 -25.35 -1.74 -35.44
N PHE A 47 -24.29 -1.34 -36.15
CA PHE A 47 -24.40 -0.59 -37.41
C PHE A 47 -24.24 -1.46 -38.66
N ASN A 48 -24.02 -2.77 -38.49
CA ASN A 48 -23.83 -3.69 -39.62
C ASN A 48 -25.18 -4.10 -40.23
N SER A 49 -25.37 -3.84 -41.52
CA SER A 49 -26.58 -4.21 -42.26
C SER A 49 -26.51 -5.60 -42.90
N TYR A 50 -25.32 -6.21 -42.98
CA TYR A 50 -25.13 -7.53 -43.59
C TYR A 50 -25.47 -8.65 -42.61
N ILE A 51 -26.31 -9.58 -43.05
CA ILE A 51 -26.77 -10.70 -42.25
C ILE A 51 -26.13 -12.00 -42.76
N ASN A 52 -25.43 -12.71 -41.88
CA ASN A 52 -24.98 -14.08 -42.12
C ASN A 52 -25.45 -15.00 -40.99
N ARG A 53 -26.38 -15.91 -41.28
CA ARG A 53 -26.97 -16.86 -40.31
C ARG A 53 -26.33 -18.25 -40.35
N ASN A 54 -25.48 -18.50 -41.34
CA ASN A 54 -24.95 -19.84 -41.61
C ASN A 54 -23.60 -20.10 -40.94
N LEU A 55 -22.96 -19.07 -40.35
CA LEU A 55 -21.73 -19.22 -39.59
C LEU A 55 -22.05 -19.68 -38.17
N LEU A 56 -22.05 -21.00 -37.95
CA LEU A 56 -22.30 -21.61 -36.63
C LEU A 56 -21.01 -21.82 -35.83
N GLU A 57 -19.91 -22.18 -36.50
CA GLU A 57 -18.62 -22.46 -35.89
C GLU A 57 -17.47 -21.99 -36.79
N SER A 58 -16.33 -21.70 -36.18
CA SER A 58 -15.09 -21.39 -36.90
C SER A 58 -13.87 -21.63 -36.01
N GLN A 59 -13.27 -22.80 -36.14
CA GLN A 59 -12.10 -23.21 -35.36
C GLN A 59 -10.93 -22.21 -35.45
N THR A 60 -10.79 -21.54 -36.61
CA THR A 60 -9.72 -20.55 -36.81
C THR A 60 -9.91 -19.31 -35.95
N ILE A 61 -11.15 -18.82 -35.79
CA ILE A 61 -11.46 -17.68 -34.94
C ILE A 61 -11.27 -18.07 -33.47
N GLU A 62 -11.70 -19.27 -33.09
CA GLU A 62 -11.51 -19.79 -31.73
C GLU A 62 -10.04 -19.85 -31.35
N MET A 63 -9.20 -20.38 -32.24
CA MET A 63 -7.76 -20.44 -32.03
C MET A 63 -7.16 -19.03 -31.83
N ILE A 64 -7.58 -18.05 -32.63
CA ILE A 64 -7.07 -16.67 -32.53
C ILE A 64 -7.46 -16.05 -31.19
N TRP A 65 -8.72 -16.14 -30.76
CA TRP A 65 -9.15 -15.53 -29.50
C TRP A 65 -8.67 -16.29 -28.26
N THR A 66 -8.16 -17.51 -28.39
CA THR A 66 -7.58 -18.26 -27.26
C THR A 66 -6.09 -17.95 -27.13
N ILE A 67 -5.35 -17.91 -28.24
CA ILE A 67 -3.90 -17.62 -28.22
C ILE A 67 -3.65 -16.15 -27.88
N THR A 68 -4.44 -15.22 -28.42
CA THR A 68 -4.21 -13.77 -28.24
C THR A 68 -4.24 -13.37 -26.75
N PRO A 69 -5.25 -13.72 -25.94
CA PRO A 69 -5.26 -13.41 -24.50
C PRO A 69 -4.15 -14.12 -23.74
N ALA A 70 -3.77 -15.35 -24.12
CA ALA A 70 -2.66 -16.05 -23.47
C ALA A 70 -1.33 -15.30 -23.63
N VAL A 71 -1.06 -14.78 -24.82
CA VAL A 71 0.13 -13.93 -25.08
C VAL A 71 0.04 -12.62 -24.30
N ILE A 72 -1.13 -11.98 -24.23
CA ILE A 72 -1.31 -10.75 -23.45
C ILE A 72 -1.03 -10.99 -21.96
N LEU A 73 -1.58 -12.06 -21.38
CA LEU A 73 -1.33 -12.42 -19.97
C LEU A 73 0.15 -12.68 -19.69
N PHE A 74 0.86 -13.28 -20.63
CA PHE A 74 2.31 -13.49 -20.51
C PHE A 74 3.07 -12.15 -20.37
N PHE A 75 2.71 -11.13 -21.14
CA PHE A 75 3.33 -9.80 -21.05
C PHE A 75 3.00 -9.07 -19.75
N ILE A 76 1.83 -9.29 -19.16
CA ILE A 76 1.48 -8.74 -17.82
C ILE A 76 2.25 -9.51 -16.73
N ALA A 77 2.37 -10.84 -16.86
CA ALA A 77 2.93 -11.69 -15.81
C ALA A 77 4.43 -11.45 -15.58
N ILE A 78 5.23 -11.22 -16.62
CA ILE A 78 6.69 -11.02 -16.49
C ILE A 78 7.06 -9.85 -15.54
N PRO A 79 6.60 -8.60 -15.77
CA PRO A 79 6.91 -7.50 -14.88
C PRO A 79 6.29 -7.71 -13.49
N SER A 80 5.10 -8.30 -13.41
CA SER A 80 4.43 -8.61 -12.14
C SER A 80 5.29 -9.54 -11.25
N LEU A 81 5.76 -10.66 -11.79
CA LEU A 81 6.58 -11.63 -11.07
C LEU A 81 7.91 -11.01 -10.65
N ARG A 82 8.55 -10.22 -11.53
CA ARG A 82 9.79 -9.52 -11.17
C ARG A 82 9.59 -8.61 -9.94
N LEU A 83 8.50 -7.85 -9.91
CA LEU A 83 8.19 -6.97 -8.77
C LEU A 83 7.89 -7.76 -7.51
N LEU A 84 7.16 -8.88 -7.62
CA LEU A 84 6.87 -9.75 -6.49
C LEU A 84 8.17 -10.21 -5.78
N TYR A 85 9.16 -10.67 -6.54
CA TYR A 85 10.45 -11.08 -5.96
C TYR A 85 11.24 -9.91 -5.36
N LEU A 86 11.21 -8.73 -5.98
CA LEU A 86 11.86 -7.54 -5.43
C LEU A 86 11.22 -7.06 -4.11
N MET A 87 9.92 -7.28 -3.91
CA MET A 87 9.23 -6.96 -2.66
C MET A 87 9.59 -7.89 -1.51
N ASP A 88 9.82 -9.17 -1.82
CA ASP A 88 10.07 -10.20 -0.82
C ASP A 88 11.52 -10.20 -0.32
N GLU A 89 12.45 -9.60 -1.10
CA GLU A 89 13.84 -9.44 -0.70
C GLU A 89 14.02 -8.42 0.44
N ILE A 90 14.21 -8.92 1.67
CA ILE A 90 14.56 -8.08 2.83
C ILE A 90 16.07 -7.94 2.93
N ASN A 91 16.60 -6.84 2.39
CA ASN A 91 18.02 -6.51 2.48
C ASN A 91 18.36 -5.92 3.86
N ASN A 92 19.26 -6.59 4.60
CA ASN A 92 19.95 -6.14 5.83
C ASN A 92 19.43 -4.81 6.41
N PRO A 93 18.30 -4.84 7.13
CA PRO A 93 17.65 -3.63 7.61
C PRO A 93 18.47 -3.01 8.73
N ALA A 94 18.54 -1.67 8.74
CA ALA A 94 19.24 -0.90 9.75
C ALA A 94 18.40 -0.70 11.02
N ILE A 95 17.07 -0.73 10.88
CA ILE A 95 16.11 -0.48 11.95
C ILE A 95 14.96 -1.48 11.82
N THR A 96 14.50 -2.00 12.95
CA THR A 96 13.26 -2.79 13.06
C THR A 96 12.20 -1.98 13.80
N LEU A 97 11.06 -1.78 13.15
CA LEU A 97 9.83 -1.25 13.77
C LEU A 97 8.85 -2.40 13.93
N LYS A 98 8.40 -2.65 15.16
CA LYS A 98 7.29 -3.58 15.39
C LYS A 98 6.00 -2.78 15.59
N THR A 99 4.96 -3.22 14.91
CA THR A 99 3.64 -2.61 14.91
C THR A 99 2.61 -3.63 15.36
N ILE A 100 1.81 -3.27 16.36
CA ILE A 100 0.79 -4.14 16.93
C ILE A 100 -0.58 -3.48 16.82
N GLY A 101 -1.51 -4.14 16.13
CA GLY A 101 -2.91 -3.72 16.03
C GLY A 101 -3.72 -4.11 17.26
N HIS A 102 -4.53 -3.18 17.73
CA HIS A 102 -5.51 -3.34 18.82
C HIS A 102 -6.86 -2.74 18.40
N GLN A 103 -7.95 -3.12 19.06
CA GLN A 103 -9.27 -2.49 18.95
C GLN A 103 -9.31 -1.22 19.82
N TRP A 104 -9.23 0.00 19.28
CA TRP A 104 -9.02 0.42 17.89
C TRP A 104 -7.93 1.49 17.85
N TYR A 105 -6.68 1.04 17.91
CA TYR A 105 -5.47 1.86 17.88
C TYR A 105 -4.27 1.01 17.47
N TRP A 106 -3.13 1.65 17.26
CA TRP A 106 -1.88 0.97 16.96
C TRP A 106 -0.87 1.24 18.07
N SER A 107 -0.08 0.24 18.42
CA SER A 107 1.10 0.40 19.29
C SER A 107 2.36 0.09 18.50
N TYR A 108 3.43 0.81 18.82
CA TYR A 108 4.69 0.74 18.10
C TYR A 108 5.83 0.49 19.08
N GLU A 109 6.72 -0.45 18.73
CA GLU A 109 7.91 -0.78 19.51
C GLU A 109 9.17 -0.59 18.64
N TYR A 110 10.12 0.18 19.17
CA TYR A 110 11.47 0.35 18.63
C TYR A 110 12.44 -0.51 19.45
N SER A 111 12.36 -1.83 19.30
CA SER A 111 13.13 -2.79 20.10
C SER A 111 14.65 -2.65 19.98
N ASP A 112 15.14 -2.08 18.88
CA ASP A 112 16.57 -1.85 18.67
C ASP A 112 17.11 -0.70 19.55
N PHE A 113 16.22 0.15 20.09
CA PHE A 113 16.55 1.36 20.84
C PHE A 113 15.82 1.38 22.18
N SER A 114 16.48 0.83 23.22
CA SER A 114 16.02 0.86 24.63
C SER A 114 14.56 0.43 24.86
N ASN A 115 14.01 -0.45 24.01
CA ASN A 115 12.62 -0.91 24.06
C ASN A 115 11.59 0.24 24.18
N ILE A 116 11.78 1.30 23.41
CA ILE A 116 10.80 2.39 23.36
C ILE A 116 9.48 1.87 22.80
N GLU A 117 8.39 2.08 23.54
CA GLU A 117 7.04 1.72 23.16
C GLU A 117 6.08 2.90 23.35
N PHE A 118 5.10 3.03 22.46
CA PHE A 118 4.01 3.98 22.62
C PHE A 118 2.78 3.57 21.81
N ASP A 119 1.62 4.07 22.26
CA ASP A 119 0.35 3.93 21.57
C ASP A 119 0.05 5.13 20.68
N SER A 120 -0.72 4.90 19.63
CA SER A 120 -1.12 5.88 18.62
C SER A 120 -2.62 5.79 18.38
N TYR A 121 -3.34 6.80 18.85
CA TYR A 121 -4.79 6.96 18.75
C TYR A 121 -5.14 8.07 17.77
N MET A 122 -6.30 7.93 17.11
CA MET A 122 -6.87 9.00 16.30
C MET A 122 -7.22 10.20 17.17
N ILE A 123 -6.82 11.40 16.75
CA ILE A 123 -7.23 12.63 17.44
C ILE A 123 -8.74 12.86 17.22
N PRO A 124 -9.56 13.02 18.28
CA PRO A 124 -10.97 13.34 18.15
C PRO A 124 -11.18 14.66 17.41
N THR A 125 -12.22 14.75 16.59
CA THR A 125 -12.48 15.94 15.76
C THR A 125 -12.72 17.22 16.56
N LEU A 126 -13.12 17.10 17.84
CA LEU A 126 -13.34 18.22 18.75
C LEU A 126 -12.03 18.78 19.33
N GLU A 127 -10.97 17.98 19.36
CA GLU A 127 -9.65 18.31 19.91
C GLU A 127 -8.65 18.65 18.80
N MET A 128 -9.05 18.47 17.54
CA MET A 128 -8.22 18.64 16.36
C MET A 128 -7.94 20.12 16.06
N GLU A 129 -6.68 20.44 15.75
CA GLU A 129 -6.29 21.76 15.25
C GLU A 129 -6.92 22.05 13.88
N THR A 130 -7.01 23.33 13.51
CA THR A 130 -7.62 23.76 12.23
C THR A 130 -6.87 23.25 10.99
N SER A 131 -5.59 22.90 11.15
CA SER A 131 -4.71 22.31 10.12
C SER A 131 -4.81 20.78 10.04
N GLY A 132 -5.47 20.15 11.01
CA GLY A 132 -5.54 18.70 11.14
C GLY A 132 -6.43 18.04 10.09
N PHE A 133 -6.09 16.80 9.75
CA PHE A 133 -6.84 15.97 8.84
C PHE A 133 -7.79 15.04 9.60
N ARG A 134 -9.09 15.30 9.42
CA ARG A 134 -10.18 14.49 9.98
C ARG A 134 -10.00 13.00 9.65
N LEU A 135 -10.02 12.16 10.68
CA LEU A 135 -9.85 10.69 10.63
C LEU A 135 -8.46 10.17 10.25
N LEU A 136 -7.47 11.05 10.07
CA LEU A 136 -6.13 10.67 9.64
C LEU A 136 -5.06 11.01 10.67
N ASP A 137 -5.18 12.15 11.36
CA ASP A 137 -4.20 12.53 12.37
C ASP A 137 -4.31 11.69 13.64
N VAL A 138 -3.14 11.47 14.24
CA VAL A 138 -2.93 10.71 15.48
C VAL A 138 -2.17 11.56 16.50
N ASP A 139 -2.31 11.21 17.77
CA ASP A 139 -1.58 11.81 18.88
C ASP A 139 -0.07 11.58 18.80
N ASN A 140 0.36 10.34 18.58
CA ASN A 140 1.76 9.94 18.46
C ASN A 140 2.05 9.36 17.08
N ARG A 141 2.94 10.03 16.34
CA ARG A 141 3.37 9.62 15.00
C ARG A 141 4.56 8.68 15.09
N ILE A 142 4.61 7.72 14.17
CA ILE A 142 5.81 6.91 13.95
C ILE A 142 6.87 7.82 13.33
N THR A 143 8.08 7.89 13.88
CA THR A 143 9.18 8.65 13.28
C THR A 143 10.21 7.70 12.70
N LEU A 144 10.52 7.82 11.39
CA LEU A 144 11.46 6.93 10.69
C LEU A 144 12.49 7.75 9.89
N PRO A 145 13.74 7.26 9.74
CA PRO A 145 14.74 7.95 8.93
C PRO A 145 14.58 7.68 7.43
N ILE A 146 14.73 8.73 6.61
CA ILE A 146 14.79 8.61 5.15
C ILE A 146 16.06 7.87 4.69
N ASN A 147 16.03 7.29 3.50
CA ASN A 147 17.15 6.59 2.84
C ASN A 147 17.78 5.48 3.70
N THR A 148 16.99 4.85 4.55
CA THR A 148 17.42 3.71 5.38
C THR A 148 16.48 2.52 5.17
N HIS A 149 17.06 1.32 5.07
CA HIS A 149 16.28 0.09 5.00
C HIS A 149 15.69 -0.20 6.39
N ILE A 150 14.36 -0.18 6.48
CA ILE A 150 13.62 -0.43 7.70
C ILE A 150 12.87 -1.74 7.53
N ARG A 151 12.92 -2.61 8.54
CA ARG A 151 12.06 -3.80 8.63
C ARG A 151 10.84 -3.44 9.46
N VAL A 152 9.66 -3.61 8.90
CA VAL A 152 8.41 -3.53 9.67
C VAL A 152 7.97 -4.93 10.01
N ILE A 153 7.72 -5.20 11.30
CA ILE A 153 7.10 -6.42 11.78
C ILE A 153 5.69 -6.07 12.22
N VAL A 154 4.67 -6.71 11.64
CA VAL A 154 3.26 -6.42 11.92
C VAL A 154 2.59 -7.65 12.54
N THR A 155 1.88 -7.44 13.64
CA THR A 155 1.07 -8.43 14.34
C THR A 155 -0.15 -7.75 14.98
N ALA A 156 -1.07 -8.53 15.55
CA ALA A 156 -2.18 -8.00 16.35
C ALA A 156 -2.23 -8.65 17.73
N ALA A 157 -2.81 -7.95 18.70
CA ALA A 157 -3.04 -8.45 20.05
C ALA A 157 -4.43 -9.08 20.22
N ASP A 158 -5.39 -8.76 19.35
CA ASP A 158 -6.79 -9.16 19.47
C ASP A 158 -7.37 -9.82 18.20
N VAL A 159 -7.82 -9.04 17.23
CA VAL A 159 -8.47 -9.47 15.98
C VAL A 159 -7.55 -9.21 14.78
N LEU A 160 -8.02 -9.52 13.58
CA LEU A 160 -7.30 -9.17 12.37
C LEU A 160 -7.33 -7.65 12.16
N HIS A 161 -6.18 -7.08 11.82
CA HIS A 161 -6.06 -5.73 11.29
C HIS A 161 -5.15 -5.76 10.05
N SER A 162 -4.94 -4.62 9.40
CA SER A 162 -3.94 -4.51 8.34
C SER A 162 -3.29 -3.14 8.39
N TRP A 163 -1.96 -3.13 8.50
CA TRP A 163 -1.15 -1.93 8.52
C TRP A 163 -0.78 -1.51 7.10
N THR A 164 -1.20 -0.31 6.70
CA THR A 164 -1.12 0.14 5.30
C THR A 164 -0.68 1.59 5.21
N ILE A 165 0.29 1.88 4.35
CA ILE A 165 0.67 3.25 3.95
C ILE A 165 0.73 3.29 2.41
N PRO A 166 -0.32 3.80 1.73
CA PRO A 166 -0.44 3.71 0.28
C PRO A 166 0.72 4.38 -0.50
N SER A 167 1.17 5.56 -0.08
CA SER A 167 2.27 6.28 -0.75
C SER A 167 3.62 5.57 -0.66
N LEU A 168 3.77 4.62 0.28
CA LEU A 168 4.96 3.79 0.41
C LEU A 168 4.79 2.41 -0.26
N GLY A 169 3.59 2.09 -0.76
CA GLY A 169 3.31 0.79 -1.37
C GLY A 169 3.33 -0.37 -0.37
N VAL A 170 3.05 -0.09 0.91
CA VAL A 170 3.08 -1.09 1.99
C VAL A 170 1.66 -1.39 2.45
N LYS A 171 1.31 -2.68 2.49
CA LYS A 171 0.12 -3.24 3.13
C LYS A 171 0.47 -4.61 3.70
N ILE A 172 0.30 -4.79 5.01
CA ILE A 172 0.65 -6.03 5.70
C ILE A 172 -0.43 -6.34 6.73
N ASP A 173 -0.99 -7.54 6.67
CA ASP A 173 -1.99 -7.97 7.64
C ASP A 173 -1.35 -8.18 9.01
N ALA A 174 -2.04 -7.68 10.03
CA ALA A 174 -1.74 -7.86 11.43
C ALA A 174 -2.57 -9.04 11.95
N THR A 175 -1.93 -10.19 12.08
CA THR A 175 -2.60 -11.45 12.43
C THR A 175 -2.21 -11.89 13.85
N PRO A 176 -3.17 -12.09 14.77
CA PRO A 176 -2.84 -12.58 16.12
C PRO A 176 -2.06 -13.89 16.07
N GLY A 177 -0.96 -13.97 16.83
CA GLY A 177 -0.10 -15.15 16.88
C GLY A 177 0.85 -15.35 15.69
N ARG A 178 0.95 -14.37 14.77
CA ARG A 178 1.90 -14.42 13.65
C ARG A 178 2.57 -13.06 13.42
N LEU A 179 3.90 -13.09 13.32
CA LEU A 179 4.73 -11.94 12.98
C LEU A 179 4.94 -11.88 11.46
N ASN A 180 4.22 -11.00 10.77
CA ASN A 180 4.48 -10.72 9.36
C ASN A 180 5.58 -9.67 9.24
N GLN A 181 6.41 -9.75 8.20
CA GLN A 181 7.49 -8.79 7.99
C GLN A 181 7.51 -8.27 6.55
N MET A 182 7.98 -7.03 6.38
CA MET A 182 8.26 -6.44 5.07
C MET A 182 9.41 -5.44 5.20
N GLY A 183 10.22 -5.32 4.14
CA GLY A 183 11.19 -4.24 4.00
C GLY A 183 10.53 -2.96 3.48
N MET A 184 10.90 -1.82 4.05
CA MET A 184 10.48 -0.50 3.57
C MET A 184 11.69 0.43 3.41
N LEU A 185 11.61 1.32 2.42
CA LEU A 185 12.58 2.40 2.18
C LEU A 185 11.79 3.67 1.86
N ILE A 186 12.10 4.77 2.55
CA ILE A 186 11.47 6.07 2.32
C ILE A 186 12.48 7.01 1.66
N ASN A 187 12.17 7.54 0.48
CA ASN A 187 13.12 8.34 -0.32
C ASN A 187 13.15 9.82 0.04
N ARG A 188 12.07 10.34 0.63
CA ARG A 188 11.87 11.78 0.84
C ARG A 188 11.26 12.07 2.21
N PRO A 189 11.67 13.17 2.87
CA PRO A 189 11.11 13.56 4.15
C PRO A 189 9.65 14.01 3.99
N GLY A 190 8.86 13.87 5.05
CA GLY A 190 7.47 14.28 5.07
C GLY A 190 6.58 13.38 5.92
N VAL A 191 5.28 13.67 5.93
CA VAL A 191 4.28 12.91 6.70
C VAL A 191 3.44 12.06 5.75
N TYR A 192 3.38 10.77 6.05
CA TYR A 192 2.66 9.75 5.30
C TYR A 192 1.50 9.22 6.11
N TYR A 193 0.36 9.06 5.45
CA TYR A 193 -0.88 8.67 6.09
C TYR A 193 -1.33 7.31 5.57
N GLY A 194 -1.93 6.56 6.47
CA GLY A 194 -2.45 5.22 6.27
C GLY A 194 -3.71 4.99 7.10
N GLN A 195 -4.41 3.90 6.82
CA GLN A 195 -5.58 3.47 7.58
C GLN A 195 -5.59 1.95 7.69
N CYS A 196 -6.24 1.43 8.74
CA CYS A 196 -6.49 0.00 8.86
C CYS A 196 -7.24 -0.51 7.62
N SER A 197 -6.73 -1.58 7.01
CA SER A 197 -7.23 -2.11 5.73
C SER A 197 -7.83 -3.53 5.85
N GLU A 198 -8.20 -3.94 7.06
CA GLU A 198 -8.86 -5.21 7.38
C GLU A 198 -9.93 -4.97 8.45
N ILE A 199 -11.11 -5.58 8.28
CA ILE A 199 -12.27 -5.28 9.12
C ILE A 199 -12.04 -5.74 10.58
N CYS A 200 -12.03 -4.80 11.52
CA CYS A 200 -11.65 -5.06 12.91
C CYS A 200 -12.70 -4.64 13.96
N GLY A 201 -13.95 -4.34 13.54
CA GLY A 201 -15.07 -4.05 14.44
C GLY A 201 -15.59 -2.60 14.34
N ALA A 202 -16.21 -2.12 15.43
CA ALA A 202 -17.00 -0.88 15.44
C ALA A 202 -16.24 0.36 14.99
N ASN A 203 -14.98 0.51 15.42
CA ASN A 203 -14.16 1.68 15.09
C ASN A 203 -13.07 1.37 14.04
N HIS A 204 -13.32 0.40 13.15
CA HIS A 204 -12.40 0.06 12.06
C HIS A 204 -11.93 1.29 11.24
N SER A 205 -12.83 2.23 10.98
CA SER A 205 -12.54 3.47 10.24
C SER A 205 -11.76 4.53 11.03
N PHE A 206 -11.49 4.31 12.32
CA PHE A 206 -11.00 5.33 13.27
C PHE A 206 -9.67 4.97 13.93
N MET A 207 -8.86 4.14 13.27
CA MET A 207 -7.50 3.78 13.71
C MET A 207 -6.49 4.03 12.58
N PRO A 208 -6.22 5.30 12.25
CA PRO A 208 -5.29 5.67 11.20
C PRO A 208 -3.83 5.41 11.60
N ILE A 209 -2.96 5.54 10.61
CA ILE A 209 -1.52 5.35 10.72
C ILE A 209 -0.86 6.62 10.21
N VAL A 210 0.06 7.19 10.98
CA VAL A 210 0.85 8.34 10.53
C VAL A 210 2.33 8.05 10.73
N THR A 211 3.10 8.20 9.66
CA THR A 211 4.55 8.05 9.64
C THR A 211 5.20 9.35 9.21
N GLU A 212 6.03 9.91 10.09
CA GLU A 212 6.88 11.05 9.80
C GLU A 212 8.27 10.56 9.40
N ALA A 213 8.67 10.87 8.19
CA ALA A 213 9.99 10.57 7.69
C ALA A 213 10.91 11.78 7.82
N VAL A 214 12.00 11.60 8.54
CA VAL A 214 12.94 12.68 8.90
C VAL A 214 14.37 12.31 8.50
N THR A 215 15.31 13.24 8.62
CA THR A 215 16.73 12.93 8.41
C THR A 215 17.25 11.97 9.48
N THR A 216 18.31 11.22 9.19
CA THR A 216 18.93 10.31 10.17
C THR A 216 19.33 11.03 11.45
N ASN A 217 19.91 12.24 11.34
CA ASN A 217 20.31 13.03 12.51
C ASN A 217 19.11 13.39 13.41
N THR A 218 18.02 13.89 12.81
CA THR A 218 16.79 14.21 13.55
C THR A 218 16.14 12.98 14.18
N PHE A 219 16.19 11.84 13.48
CA PHE A 219 15.73 10.57 14.04
C PHE A 219 16.57 10.17 15.26
N THR A 220 17.90 10.25 15.17
CA THR A 220 18.78 9.90 16.30
C THR A 220 18.62 10.82 17.51
N THR A 221 18.34 12.11 17.30
CA THR A 221 18.05 13.03 18.42
C THR A 221 16.67 12.79 19.03
N TRP A 222 15.69 12.42 18.19
CA TRP A 222 14.34 12.10 18.65
C TRP A 222 14.35 10.81 19.49
N ILE A 223 15.00 9.75 18.99
CA ILE A 223 15.05 8.46 19.70
C ILE A 223 15.81 8.58 21.03
N SER A 224 16.89 9.37 21.09
CA SER A 224 17.61 9.62 22.34
C SER A 224 16.75 10.36 23.36
N SER A 225 15.96 11.36 22.92
CA SER A 225 15.07 12.11 23.81
C SER A 225 13.98 11.23 24.46
N LEU A 226 13.50 10.22 23.74
CA LEU A 226 12.53 9.24 24.28
C LEU A 226 13.18 8.26 25.25
N SER A 227 14.42 7.86 24.98
CA SER A 227 15.18 6.99 25.90
C SER A 227 15.51 7.68 27.23
N GLU A 228 15.69 9.01 27.23
CA GLU A 228 15.92 9.78 28.46
C GLU A 228 14.62 10.07 29.24
N ALA A 229 13.47 10.06 28.55
CA ALA A 229 12.15 10.32 29.15
C ALA A 229 11.48 9.06 29.72
N SER A 230 11.99 7.86 29.42
CA SER A 230 11.53 6.59 30.00
C SER A 230 12.25 6.33 31.34
N PRO A 231 11.52 6.11 32.46
CA PRO A 231 12.10 5.95 33.79
C PRO A 231 12.90 4.64 33.97
#